data_AF-S3J646-F1
#
_entry.id   AF-S3J646-F1
#
_cell.length_a   1.000
_cell.length_b   1.000
_cell.length_c   1.000
_cell.angle_alpha   90.00
_cell.angle_beta   90.00
_cell.angle_gamma   90.00
#
_symmetry.space_group_name_H-M   'P 1'
#
loop_
_entity.id
_entity.type
_entity.pdbx_description
1 polymer ?
#
loop_
_entity_poly.entity_id
_entity_poly.type
_entity_poly.pdbx_seq_one_letter_code
_entity_poly.pdbx_strand_id
1 'polypeptide(L)'
;MALPTLARKVAKVIFFALILLSVIYSLGNPEFYVNHALASRVAQWVDGDVNAESIYDAYFYIDIISVMTLSVIIYLITMKLIKKIRS
;
A
#
# COMPACT_ATOMS: atom_id res chain seq x y z
N MET A 1 -18.41 -12.08 -26.87
CA MET A 1 -16.97 -11.93 -26.51
C MET A 1 -16.68 -10.90 -25.40
N ALA A 2 -17.68 -10.24 -24.79
CA ALA A 2 -17.47 -9.27 -23.69
C ALA A 2 -17.33 -9.90 -22.28
N LEU A 3 -17.92 -11.07 -22.06
CA LEU A 3 -17.85 -11.81 -20.79
C LEU A 3 -16.42 -12.25 -20.40
N PRO A 4 -15.60 -12.86 -21.28
CA PRO A 4 -14.24 -13.28 -20.89
C PRO A 4 -13.29 -12.10 -20.63
N THR A 5 -13.50 -10.96 -21.28
CA THR A 5 -12.72 -9.74 -21.02
C THR A 5 -13.10 -9.10 -19.70
N LEU A 6 -14.38 -9.09 -19.34
CA LEU A 6 -14.85 -8.62 -18.03
C LEU A 6 -14.33 -9.50 -16.89
N ALA A 7 -14.46 -10.83 -17.02
CA ALA A 7 -13.97 -11.78 -16.01
C ALA A 7 -12.47 -11.58 -15.73
N ARG A 8 -11.66 -11.35 -16.77
CA ARG A 8 -10.23 -11.09 -16.61
C ARG A 8 -9.95 -9.77 -15.87
N LYS A 9 -10.73 -8.72 -16.11
CA LYS A 9 -10.59 -7.44 -15.39
C LYS A 9 -10.93 -7.61 -13.91
N VAL A 10 -12.04 -8.29 -13.62
CA VAL A 10 -12.48 -8.58 -12.24
C VAL A 10 -11.42 -9.42 -11.50
N ALA A 11 -10.89 -10.46 -12.13
CA ALA A 11 -9.84 -11.29 -11.53
C ALA A 11 -8.59 -10.49 -11.16
N LYS A 12 -8.19 -9.49 -11.97
CA LYS A 12 -7.06 -8.61 -11.65
C LYS A 12 -7.34 -7.70 -10.46
N VAL A 13 -8.56 -7.17 -10.35
CA VAL A 13 -8.97 -6.34 -9.22
C VAL A 13 -8.97 -7.16 -7.93
N ILE A 14 -9.55 -8.36 -7.96
CA ILE A 14 -9.54 -9.29 -6.81
C ILE A 14 -8.09 -9.63 -6.43
N PHE A 15 -7.25 -9.94 -7.41
CA PHE A 15 -5.85 -10.25 -7.15
C PHE A 15 -5.09 -9.07 -6.51
N PHE A 16 -5.32 -7.84 -6.97
CA PHE A 16 -4.74 -6.66 -6.34
C PHE A 16 -5.25 -6.45 -4.91
N ALA A 17 -6.55 -6.67 -4.66
CA ALA A 17 -7.12 -6.57 -3.32
C ALA A 17 -6.50 -7.61 -2.35
N LEU A 18 -6.24 -8.84 -2.82
CA LEU A 18 -5.56 -9.86 -2.03
C LEU A 18 -4.12 -9.48 -1.69
N ILE A 19 -3.39 -8.87 -2.63
CA ILE A 19 -2.05 -8.32 -2.36
C ILE A 19 -2.14 -7.23 -1.30
N LEU A 20 -3.09 -6.30 -1.43
CA LEU A 20 -3.27 -5.19 -0.50
C LEU A 20 -3.56 -5.68 0.93
N LEU A 21 -4.48 -6.64 1.08
CA LEU A 21 -4.75 -7.28 2.36
C LEU A 21 -3.51 -7.97 2.95
N SER A 22 -2.74 -8.66 2.10
CA SER A 22 -1.53 -9.35 2.52
C SER A 22 -0.45 -8.37 3.00
N VAL A 23 -0.29 -7.23 2.31
CA VAL A 23 0.68 -6.18 2.70
C VAL A 23 0.30 -5.52 4.02
N ILE A 24 -0.98 -5.14 4.20
CA ILE A 24 -1.47 -4.58 5.48
C ILE A 24 -1.15 -5.53 6.63
N TYR A 25 -1.52 -6.81 6.47
CA TYR A 25 -1.32 -7.80 7.52
C TYR A 25 0.16 -8.08 7.81
N SER A 26 1.02 -7.98 6.79
CA SER A 26 2.46 -8.23 6.93
C SER A 26 3.21 -7.08 7.60
N LEU A 27 2.81 -5.83 7.33
CA LEU A 27 3.45 -4.65 7.92
C LEU A 27 3.06 -4.43 9.39
N GLY A 28 1.81 -4.75 9.74
CA GLY A 28 1.31 -4.53 11.10
C GLY A 28 1.15 -3.05 11.44
N ASN A 29 1.39 -2.68 12.69
CA ASN A 29 1.23 -1.29 13.13
C ASN A 29 2.35 -0.39 12.57
N PRO A 30 2.03 0.79 12.00
CA PRO A 30 3.04 1.73 11.49
C PRO A 30 4.09 2.17 12.49
N GLU A 31 3.78 2.20 13.79
CA GLU A 31 4.75 2.52 14.84
C GLU A 31 5.95 1.56 14.87
N PHE A 32 5.81 0.34 14.33
CA PHE A 32 6.88 -0.66 14.30
C PHE A 32 7.90 -0.44 13.17
N TYR A 33 7.53 0.25 12.10
CA TYR A 33 8.38 0.34 10.91
C TYR A 33 8.55 1.77 10.38
N VAL A 34 7.72 2.72 10.82
CA VAL A 34 7.86 4.13 10.52
C VAL A 34 8.76 4.78 11.57
N ASN A 35 9.80 5.45 11.11
CA ASN A 35 10.70 6.17 12.00
C ASN A 35 9.95 7.35 12.66
N HIS A 36 10.06 7.49 13.98
CA HIS A 36 9.37 8.54 14.72
C HIS A 36 9.74 9.95 14.24
N ALA A 37 11.01 10.23 13.95
CA ALA A 37 11.43 11.54 13.45
C ALA A 37 10.87 11.84 12.05
N LEU A 38 10.61 10.81 11.23
CA LEU A 38 9.88 10.97 9.97
C LEU A 38 8.42 11.35 10.25
N ALA A 39 7.75 10.63 11.16
CA ALA A 39 6.37 10.94 11.55
C ALA A 39 6.24 12.36 12.12
N SER A 40 7.14 12.80 13.00
CA SER A 40 7.13 14.18 13.53
C SER A 40 7.31 15.24 12.43
N ARG A 41 8.16 14.99 11.44
CA ARG A 41 8.34 15.91 10.30
C ARG A 41 7.10 15.98 9.43
N VAL A 42 6.43 14.83 9.21
CA VAL A 42 5.16 14.79 8.47
C VAL A 42 4.06 15.51 9.25
N ALA A 43 3.96 15.29 10.56
CA ALA A 43 3.02 16.01 11.44
C ALA A 43 3.22 17.53 11.36
N GLN A 44 4.47 18.01 11.50
CA GLN A 44 4.79 19.42 11.35
C GLN A 44 4.45 19.97 9.96
N TRP A 45 4.58 19.15 8.92
CA TRP A 45 4.34 19.57 7.54
C TRP A 45 2.86 19.61 7.18
N VAL A 46 2.08 18.63 7.65
CA VAL A 46 0.64 18.51 7.33
C VAL A 46 -0.20 19.38 8.26
N ASP A 47 0.05 19.29 9.58
CA ASP A 47 -0.81 19.91 10.59
C ASP A 47 -0.22 21.21 11.16
N GLY A 48 1.06 21.49 10.89
CA GLY A 48 1.73 22.69 11.40
C GLY A 48 2.11 22.63 12.88
N ASP A 49 1.80 21.52 13.56
CA ASP A 49 2.11 21.30 14.98
C ASP A 49 2.54 19.84 15.22
N VAL A 50 3.41 19.65 16.20
CA VAL A 50 3.92 18.33 16.61
C VAL A 50 3.39 18.01 18.00
N ASN A 51 2.28 17.27 18.02
CA ASN A 51 1.66 16.77 19.22
C ASN A 51 1.28 15.29 19.03
N ALA A 52 0.70 14.66 20.07
CA ALA A 52 0.40 13.23 20.03
C ALA A 52 -0.63 12.86 18.94
N GLU A 53 -1.62 13.72 18.68
CA GLU A 53 -2.66 13.49 17.67
C GLU A 53 -2.08 13.64 16.27
N SER A 54 -1.35 14.72 15.99
CA SER A 54 -0.75 14.95 14.66
C SER A 54 0.32 13.91 14.30
N ILE A 55 1.06 13.41 15.29
CA ILE A 55 2.01 12.30 15.08
C ILE A 55 1.26 11.00 14.73
N TYR A 56 0.16 10.69 15.42
CA TYR A 56 -0.64 9.50 15.13
C TYR A 56 -1.22 9.55 13.72
N ASP A 57 -1.76 10.70 13.32
CA ASP A 57 -2.26 10.93 11.96
C ASP A 57 -1.13 10.80 10.92
N ALA A 58 0.06 11.34 11.22
CA ALA A 58 1.23 11.16 10.37
C ALA A 58 1.64 9.69 10.19
N TYR A 59 1.61 8.88 11.27
CA TYR A 59 1.84 7.44 11.17
C TYR A 59 0.81 6.78 10.23
N PHE A 60 -0.46 7.13 10.36
CA PHE A 60 -1.53 6.60 9.50
C PHE A 60 -1.37 7.00 8.03
N TYR A 61 -1.00 8.25 7.74
CA TYR A 61 -0.77 8.70 6.37
C TYR A 61 0.42 7.98 5.73
N ILE A 62 1.51 7.82 6.48
CA ILE A 62 2.69 7.08 6.01
C ILE A 62 2.34 5.60 5.80
N ASP A 63 1.51 5.01 6.67
CA ASP A 63 1.05 3.63 6.55
C ASP A 63 0.30 3.39 5.24
N ILE A 64 -0.70 4.22 4.95
CA ILE A 64 -1.48 4.13 3.70
C ILE A 64 -0.57 4.21 2.48
N ILE A 65 0.34 5.19 2.46
CA ILE A 65 1.26 5.38 1.33
C ILE A 65 2.18 4.16 1.18
N SER A 66 2.69 3.62 2.29
CA SER A 66 3.59 2.47 2.29
C SER A 66 2.89 1.22 1.77
N VAL A 67 1.71 0.91 2.32
CA VAL A 67 0.87 -0.23 1.90
C VAL A 67 0.53 -0.14 0.41
N MET A 68 0.08 1.03 -0.05
CA MET A 68 -0.29 1.24 -1.46
C MET A 68 0.92 1.08 -2.38
N THR A 69 2.04 1.69 -2.03
CA THR A 69 3.26 1.65 -2.84
C THR A 69 3.79 0.22 -2.97
N LEU A 70 3.90 -0.51 -1.86
CA LEU A 70 4.33 -1.91 -1.86
C LEU A 70 3.37 -2.79 -2.65
N SER A 71 2.06 -2.61 -2.47
CA SER A 71 1.05 -3.39 -3.19
C SER A 71 1.15 -3.20 -4.70
N VAL A 72 1.35 -1.95 -5.16
CA VAL A 72 1.55 -1.65 -6.58
C VAL A 72 2.83 -2.29 -7.11
N ILE A 73 3.94 -2.16 -6.39
CA ILE A 73 5.22 -2.75 -6.79
C ILE A 73 5.10 -4.27 -6.92
N ILE A 74 4.54 -4.94 -5.91
CA ILE A 74 4.33 -6.40 -5.90
C ILE A 74 3.45 -6.80 -7.09
N TYR A 75 2.31 -6.13 -7.29
CA TYR A 75 1.41 -6.43 -8.41
C TYR A 75 2.10 -6.29 -9.77
N LEU A 76 2.89 -5.21 -9.98
CA LEU A 76 3.62 -5.00 -11.23
C LEU A 76 4.68 -6.08 -11.47
N ILE A 77 5.43 -6.46 -10.44
CA ILE A 77 6.42 -7.55 -10.51
C ILE A 77 5.72 -8.86 -10.85
N THR A 78 4.66 -9.22 -10.14
CA THR A 78 3.92 -10.46 -10.39
C THR A 78 3.34 -10.51 -11.81
N MET A 79 2.74 -9.41 -12.30
CA MET A 79 2.22 -9.34 -13.66
C MET A 79 3.32 -9.44 -14.72
N LYS A 80 4.51 -8.88 -14.47
CA LYS A 80 5.68 -9.06 -15.34
C LYS A 80 6.14 -10.51 -15.37
N LEU A 81 6.20 -11.18 -14.22
CA LEU A 81 6.58 -12.59 -14.13
C LEU A 81 5.58 -13.51 -14.86
N ILE A 82 4.27 -13.31 -14.66
CA ILE A 82 3.23 -14.08 -15.36
C ILE A 82 3.36 -13.91 -16.89
N LYS A 83 3.60 -12.68 -17.37
CA LYS A 83 3.83 -12.44 -18.80
C LYS A 83 5.08 -13.14 -19.32
N LYS A 84 6.17 -13.13 -18.54
CA LYS A 84 7.43 -13.79 -18.90
C LYS A 84 7.27 -15.31 -18.99
N ILE A 85 6.52 -15.93 -18.08
CA ILE A 85 6.27 -17.39 -18.08
C ILE A 85 5.38 -17.83 -19.26
N ARG A 86 4.50 -16.94 -19.72
CA ARG A 86 3.58 -17.22 -20.84
C ARG A 86 4.23 -16.98 -22.22
N SER A 87 5.34 -16.24 -22.26
CA SER A 87 6.11 -15.98 -23.49
C SER A 87 7.06 -17.14 -23.78
#